data_AF-A0A937PJN3-F1
#
_entry.id   AF-A0A937PJN3-F1
#
_cell.length_a   1.000
_cell.length_b   1.000
_cell.length_c   1.000
_cell.angle_alpha   90.00
_cell.angle_beta   90.00
_cell.angle_gamma   90.00
#
_symmetry.space_group_name_H-M   'P 1'
#
loop_
_entity.id
_entity.type
_entity.pdbx_description
1 polymer ?
#
loop_
_entity_poly.entity_id
_entity_poly.type
_entity_poly.pdbx_seq_one_letter_code
_entity_poly.pdbx_strand_id
1 'polypeptide(L)'
;MAGLGHIGELQVIEYLEKDGHAIYLPMKDKGIDFIAIKNNATNFIQVKTSKFQKNSYFWFDLYKRKMVYTENTTYIFVLYTLPRRKLMGKAKNYLVIPSLKIKEWVSKGLLPFKQGTKNTINFFVYPDFENLKWAFRNKGKEIDLTKYWNNFKILNI
;
A
#
# COMPACT_ATOMS: atom_id res chain seq x y z
N MET A 1 -17.81 0.11 -3.38
CA MET A 1 -17.48 -0.44 -4.71
C MET A 1 -16.39 -1.50 -4.56
N ALA A 2 -16.76 -2.78 -4.51
CA ALA A 2 -15.80 -3.89 -4.38
C ALA A 2 -14.84 -3.99 -5.59
N GLY A 3 -15.29 -3.58 -6.79
CA GLY A 3 -14.52 -3.77 -8.03
C GLY A 3 -13.17 -3.05 -8.10
N LEU A 4 -13.00 -1.88 -7.45
CA LEU A 4 -11.71 -1.17 -7.49
C LEU A 4 -10.62 -1.88 -6.68
N GLY A 5 -11.00 -2.51 -5.55
CA GLY A 5 -10.08 -3.29 -4.72
C GLY A 5 -9.53 -4.48 -5.50
N HIS A 6 -10.43 -5.27 -6.10
CA HIS A 6 -10.03 -6.41 -6.93
C HIS A 6 -9.15 -6.00 -8.13
N ILE A 7 -9.43 -4.86 -8.77
CA ILE A 7 -8.56 -4.34 -9.86
C ILE A 7 -7.15 -4.08 -9.33
N GLY A 8 -7.02 -3.46 -8.15
CA GLY A 8 -5.72 -3.22 -7.54
C GLY A 8 -5.00 -4.50 -7.17
N GLU A 9 -5.70 -5.47 -6.58
CA GLU A 9 -5.15 -6.79 -6.25
C GLU A 9 -4.62 -7.49 -7.51
N LEU A 10 -5.42 -7.55 -8.58
CA LEU A 10 -5.02 -8.14 -9.85
C LEU A 10 -3.81 -7.42 -10.49
N GLN A 11 -3.73 -6.09 -10.37
CA GLN A 11 -2.58 -5.34 -10.87
C GLN A 11 -1.27 -5.69 -10.15
N VAL A 12 -1.35 -5.97 -8.86
CA VAL A 12 -0.19 -6.37 -8.04
C VAL A 12 0.18 -7.82 -8.33
N ILE A 13 -0.81 -8.72 -8.40
CA ILE A 13 -0.62 -10.13 -8.79
C ILE A 13 0.08 -10.21 -10.15
N GLU A 14 -0.45 -9.53 -11.18
CA GLU A 14 0.12 -9.50 -12.53
C GLU A 14 1.59 -9.02 -12.52
N TYR A 15 1.90 -8.02 -11.70
CA TYR A 15 3.27 -7.52 -11.56
C TYR A 15 4.20 -8.57 -10.93
N LEU A 16 3.77 -9.21 -9.84
CA LEU A 16 4.58 -10.17 -9.10
C LEU A 16 4.78 -11.48 -9.87
N GLU A 17 3.77 -11.95 -10.58
CA GLU A 17 3.88 -13.11 -11.47
C GLU A 17 4.88 -12.86 -12.60
N LYS A 18 4.85 -11.66 -13.21
CA LYS A 18 5.83 -11.25 -14.22
C LYS A 18 7.25 -11.14 -13.65
N ASP A 19 7.38 -10.81 -12.37
CA ASP A 19 8.66 -10.85 -11.65
C ASP A 19 9.07 -12.28 -11.25
N GLY A 20 8.23 -13.30 -11.47
CA GLY A 20 8.54 -14.70 -11.20
C GLY A 20 8.13 -15.20 -9.82
N HIS A 21 7.18 -14.53 -9.16
CA HIS A 21 6.58 -15.05 -7.93
C HIS A 21 5.46 -16.05 -8.23
N ALA A 22 5.39 -17.12 -7.45
CA ALA A 22 4.20 -17.96 -7.37
C ALA A 22 3.18 -17.29 -6.43
N ILE A 23 1.90 -17.26 -6.84
CA ILE A 23 0.82 -16.61 -6.10
C ILE A 23 -0.14 -17.64 -5.52
N TYR A 24 -0.47 -17.51 -4.24
CA TYR A 24 -1.43 -18.38 -3.53
C TYR A 24 -2.53 -17.53 -2.90
N LEU A 25 -3.78 -17.91 -3.13
CA LEU A 25 -4.94 -17.23 -2.57
C LEU A 25 -5.41 -17.91 -1.27
N PRO A 26 -5.53 -17.19 -0.15
CA PRO A 26 -6.01 -17.76 1.10
C PRO A 26 -7.51 -18.07 1.04
N MET A 27 -7.90 -19.23 1.58
CA MET A 27 -9.31 -19.65 1.62
C MET A 27 -10.17 -18.90 2.66
N LYS A 28 -9.56 -18.16 3.59
CA LYS A 28 -10.23 -17.38 4.65
C LYS A 28 -9.65 -15.97 4.73
N ASP A 29 -10.52 -14.95 4.79
CA ASP A 29 -10.10 -13.55 5.04
C ASP A 29 -9.51 -13.45 6.46
N LYS A 30 -8.19 -13.30 6.53
CA LYS A 30 -7.44 -13.00 7.75
C LYS A 30 -6.74 -11.65 7.68
N GLY A 31 -7.18 -10.75 6.79
CA GLY A 31 -6.49 -9.48 6.53
C GLY A 31 -5.20 -9.64 5.71
N ILE A 32 -5.15 -10.68 4.88
CA ILE A 32 -4.15 -10.92 3.84
C ILE A 32 -4.93 -11.26 2.57
N ASP A 33 -4.61 -10.60 1.46
CA ASP A 33 -5.34 -10.81 0.20
C ASP A 33 -4.73 -11.98 -0.59
N PHE A 34 -3.40 -12.12 -0.60
CA PHE A 34 -2.70 -13.25 -1.20
C PHE A 34 -1.27 -13.44 -0.64
N ILE A 35 -0.64 -14.56 -0.98
CA ILE A 35 0.73 -14.90 -0.60
C ILE A 35 1.56 -14.96 -1.89
N ALA A 36 2.73 -14.32 -1.90
CA ALA A 36 3.68 -14.35 -2.99
C ALA A 36 4.96 -15.06 -2.56
N ILE A 37 5.40 -16.06 -3.32
CA ILE A 37 6.59 -16.87 -3.01
C ILE A 37 7.60 -16.77 -4.14
N LYS A 38 8.85 -16.47 -3.81
CA LYS A 38 9.99 -16.47 -4.76
C LYS A 38 11.27 -16.79 -4.00
N ASN A 39 12.14 -17.63 -4.55
CA ASN A 39 13.43 -18.02 -3.94
C ASN A 39 13.32 -18.47 -2.47
N ASN A 40 12.30 -19.29 -2.15
CA ASN A 40 11.95 -19.73 -0.78
C ASN A 40 11.54 -18.61 0.20
N ALA A 41 11.54 -17.35 -0.21
CA ALA A 41 10.96 -16.26 0.58
C ALA A 41 9.43 -16.27 0.42
N THR A 42 8.72 -16.25 1.53
CA THR A 42 7.25 -16.22 1.58
C THR A 42 6.79 -14.86 2.06
N ASN A 43 6.07 -14.12 1.21
CA ASN A 43 5.55 -12.79 1.50
C ASN A 43 4.03 -12.81 1.61
N PHE A 44 3.49 -12.37 2.75
CA PHE A 44 2.05 -12.16 2.93
C PHE A 44 1.70 -10.76 2.45
N ILE A 45 0.81 -10.64 1.47
CA ILE A 45 0.49 -9.37 0.82
C ILE A 45 -0.92 -8.91 1.19
N GLN A 46 -1.03 -7.69 1.70
CA GLN A 46 -2.29 -6.97 1.79
C GLN A 46 -2.27 -5.78 0.84
N VAL A 47 -3.19 -5.77 -0.10
CA VAL A 47 -3.40 -4.69 -1.05
C VAL A 47 -4.44 -3.70 -0.51
N LYS A 48 -4.20 -2.42 -0.76
CA LYS A 48 -5.18 -1.35 -0.58
C LYS A 48 -5.16 -0.47 -1.80
N THR A 49 -6.34 -0.10 -2.30
CA THR A 49 -6.46 0.68 -3.53
C THR A 49 -7.23 1.96 -3.29
N SER A 50 -6.68 3.07 -3.74
CA SER A 50 -7.34 4.37 -3.74
C SER A 50 -7.27 4.95 -5.14
N LYS A 51 -8.38 5.52 -5.60
CA LYS A 51 -8.38 6.45 -6.73
C LYS A 51 -7.73 7.77 -6.32
N PHE A 52 -7.14 8.46 -7.29
CA PHE A 52 -6.69 9.83 -7.08
C PHE A 52 -7.90 10.75 -6.85
N GLN A 53 -7.93 11.41 -5.69
CA GLN A 53 -9.03 12.24 -5.24
C GLN A 53 -8.70 13.70 -5.42
N LYS A 54 -9.68 14.48 -5.90
CA LYS A 54 -9.62 15.95 -6.01
C LYS A 54 -8.31 16.46 -6.63
N ASN A 55 -7.75 15.70 -7.57
CA ASN A 55 -6.45 15.93 -8.20
C ASN A 55 -5.29 16.23 -7.24
N SER A 56 -5.33 15.72 -6.01
CA SER A 56 -4.38 16.14 -4.95
C SER A 56 -3.88 15.00 -4.06
N TYR A 57 -4.66 13.95 -3.81
CA TYR A 57 -4.24 12.90 -2.88
C TYR A 57 -4.88 11.54 -3.12
N PHE A 58 -4.35 10.54 -2.45
CA PHE A 58 -4.92 9.21 -2.29
C PHE A 58 -5.29 9.01 -0.82
N TRP A 59 -6.37 8.28 -0.54
CA TRP A 59 -6.85 8.06 0.81
C TRP A 59 -7.20 6.60 1.03
N PHE A 60 -6.60 6.03 2.08
CA PHE A 60 -6.83 4.67 2.53
C PHE A 60 -7.32 4.66 3.98
N ASP A 61 -8.38 3.89 4.22
CA ASP A 61 -8.83 3.55 5.57
C ASP A 61 -8.22 2.20 5.98
N LEU A 62 -7.41 2.23 7.04
CA LEU A 62 -6.75 1.04 7.60
C LEU A 62 -7.44 0.63 8.90
N TYR A 63 -8.21 -0.46 8.84
CA TYR A 63 -8.93 -0.99 10.00
C TYR A 63 -7.99 -1.81 10.87
N LYS A 64 -7.72 -1.35 12.10
CA LYS A 64 -6.80 -1.96 13.06
C LYS A 64 -7.02 -3.46 13.24
N ARG A 65 -8.28 -3.90 13.31
CA ARG A 65 -8.66 -5.32 13.47
C ARG A 65 -8.26 -6.22 12.29
N LYS A 66 -8.06 -5.64 11.11
CA LYS A 66 -7.64 -6.33 9.88
C LYS A 66 -6.14 -6.17 9.60
N MET A 67 -5.41 -5.47 10.47
CA MET A 67 -3.99 -5.26 10.26
C MET A 67 -3.18 -6.44 10.79
N VAL A 68 -2.29 -6.96 9.94
CA VAL A 68 -1.38 -8.05 10.27
C VAL A 68 0.03 -7.48 10.26
N TYR A 69 0.77 -7.68 11.36
CA TYR A 69 2.11 -7.13 11.54
C TYR A 69 3.10 -8.27 11.80
N THR A 70 3.78 -8.70 10.75
CA THR A 70 4.84 -9.72 10.80
C THR A 70 6.02 -9.30 9.93
N GLU A 71 7.18 -9.92 10.13
CA GLU A 71 8.40 -9.63 9.38
C GLU A 71 8.21 -9.80 7.86
N ASN A 72 7.37 -10.75 7.46
CA ASN A 72 7.09 -11.09 6.07
C ASN A 72 5.73 -10.61 5.56
N THR A 73 5.04 -9.73 6.28
CA THR A 73 3.81 -9.09 5.78
C THR A 73 4.14 -7.73 5.16
N THR A 74 3.71 -7.52 3.93
CA THR A 74 3.87 -6.26 3.19
C THR A 74 2.51 -5.70 2.75
N TYR A 75 2.33 -4.40 2.96
CA TYR A 75 1.18 -3.67 2.47
C TYR A 75 1.52 -2.99 1.15
N ILE A 76 0.73 -3.24 0.12
CA ILE A 76 0.90 -2.63 -1.20
C ILE A 76 -0.26 -1.67 -1.45
N PHE A 77 0.05 -0.38 -1.40
CA PHE A 77 -0.92 0.67 -1.68
C PHE A 77 -0.91 1.00 -3.16
N VAL A 78 -1.96 0.61 -3.87
CA VAL A 78 -2.17 0.91 -5.28
C VAL A 78 -2.73 2.33 -5.39
N LEU A 79 -1.91 3.23 -5.93
CA LEU A 79 -2.22 4.62 -6.20
C LEU A 79 -2.88 4.70 -7.58
N TYR A 80 -4.15 4.28 -7.65
CA TYR A 80 -4.85 4.05 -8.89
C TYR A 80 -5.15 5.36 -9.64
N THR A 81 -4.64 5.43 -10.87
CA THR A 81 -5.02 6.42 -11.87
C THR A 81 -5.67 5.74 -13.07
N LEU A 82 -6.42 6.52 -13.87
CA LEU A 82 -7.02 6.00 -15.09
C LEU A 82 -5.92 5.47 -16.04
N PRO A 83 -6.13 4.34 -16.75
CA PRO A 83 -5.08 3.63 -17.51
C PRO A 83 -4.30 4.46 -18.53
N ARG A 84 -4.91 5.52 -19.08
CA ARG A 84 -4.27 6.42 -20.06
C ARG A 84 -3.49 7.58 -19.41
N ARG A 85 -3.56 7.73 -18.09
CA ARG A 85 -2.89 8.81 -17.36
C ARG A 85 -1.62 8.28 -16.72
N LYS A 86 -0.51 8.99 -16.95
CA LYS A 86 0.70 8.84 -16.16
C LYS A 86 0.59 9.75 -14.94
N LEU A 87 1.02 9.24 -13.80
CA LEU A 87 1.21 10.03 -12.58
C LEU A 87 2.66 9.87 -12.17
N MET A 88 3.34 10.99 -11.90
CA MET A 88 4.78 10.98 -11.59
C MET A 88 5.60 10.24 -12.67
N GLY A 89 5.22 10.41 -13.95
CA GLY A 89 5.86 9.76 -15.09
C GLY A 89 5.57 8.25 -15.28
N LYS A 90 4.81 7.60 -14.38
CA LYS A 90 4.52 6.16 -14.42
C LYS A 90 3.03 5.88 -14.62
N ALA A 91 2.71 4.81 -15.35
CA ALA A 91 1.33 4.38 -15.59
C ALA A 91 0.72 3.62 -14.38
N LYS A 92 1.56 2.88 -13.65
CA LYS A 92 1.19 2.16 -12.43
C LYS A 92 2.06 2.67 -11.27
N ASN A 93 1.45 2.95 -10.14
CA ASN A 93 2.10 3.53 -8.97
C ASN A 93 1.70 2.76 -7.72
N TYR A 94 2.70 2.28 -6.99
CA TYR A 94 2.54 1.48 -5.79
C TYR A 94 3.39 2.06 -4.67
N LEU A 95 2.91 2.03 -3.43
CA LEU A 95 3.78 2.10 -2.26
C LEU A 95 3.87 0.70 -1.66
N VAL A 96 5.07 0.13 -1.65
CA VAL A 96 5.36 -1.19 -1.12
C VAL A 96 5.96 -1.00 0.28
N ILE A 97 5.17 -1.22 1.33
CA ILE A 97 5.55 -0.85 2.70
C ILE A 97 5.50 -2.08 3.62
N PRO A 98 6.61 -2.45 4.29
CA PRO A 98 6.59 -3.50 5.29
C PRO A 98 5.60 -3.19 6.42
N SER A 99 4.84 -4.21 6.84
CA SER A 99 3.80 -4.04 7.87
C SER A 99 4.37 -3.51 9.19
N LEU A 100 5.58 -3.95 9.58
CA LEU A 100 6.26 -3.49 10.79
C LEU A 100 6.62 -2.00 10.73
N LYS A 101 6.89 -1.46 9.54
CA LYS A 101 7.11 -0.02 9.40
C LYS A 101 5.82 0.78 9.65
N ILE A 102 4.69 0.27 9.17
CA ILE A 102 3.39 0.87 9.44
C ILE A 102 3.09 0.81 10.94
N LYS A 103 3.36 -0.32 11.59
CA LYS A 103 3.24 -0.48 13.06
C LYS A 103 4.08 0.55 13.80
N GLU A 104 5.33 0.75 13.38
CA GLU A 104 6.23 1.77 13.95
C GLU A 104 5.61 3.17 13.83
N TRP A 105 5.15 3.57 12.64
CA TRP A 105 4.54 4.89 12.45
C TRP A 105 3.26 5.10 13.26
N VAL A 106 2.43 4.07 13.41
CA VAL A 106 1.24 4.11 14.27
C VAL A 106 1.65 4.27 15.73
N SER A 107 2.64 3.51 16.20
CA SER A 107 3.12 3.57 17.59
C SER A 107 3.75 4.93 17.95
N LYS A 108 4.44 5.56 17.00
CA LYS A 108 5.00 6.92 17.14
C LYS A 108 3.96 8.03 16.95
N GLY A 109 2.70 7.67 16.70
CA GLY A 109 1.61 8.60 16.44
C GLY A 109 1.81 9.44 15.17
N LEU A 110 2.63 8.97 14.22
CA LEU A 110 2.83 9.62 12.92
C LEU A 110 1.62 9.39 12.01
N LEU A 111 1.01 8.21 12.09
CA LEU A 111 -0.27 7.91 11.44
C LEU A 111 -1.42 8.09 12.44
N PRO A 112 -2.33 9.06 12.22
CA PRO A 112 -3.43 9.34 13.14
C PRO A 112 -4.56 8.33 12.99
N PHE A 113 -5.30 8.14 14.08
CA PHE A 113 -6.63 7.55 13.99
C PHE A 113 -7.64 8.57 13.43
N LYS A 114 -8.64 8.07 12.72
CA LYS A 114 -9.77 8.86 12.23
C LYS A 114 -10.52 9.46 13.41
N GLN A 115 -10.93 10.73 13.29
CA GLN A 115 -11.63 11.44 14.36
C GLN A 115 -12.88 10.65 14.79
N GLY A 116 -13.07 10.53 16.12
CA GLY A 116 -14.20 9.79 16.70
C GLY A 116 -14.01 8.27 16.78
N THR A 117 -12.89 7.71 16.35
CA THR A 117 -12.61 6.27 16.49
C THR A 117 -11.13 5.97 16.75
N LYS A 118 -10.84 4.92 17.50
CA LYS A 118 -9.47 4.38 17.68
C LYS A 118 -9.22 3.11 16.84
N ASN A 119 -10.14 2.77 15.94
CA ASN A 119 -10.12 1.52 15.18
C ASN A 119 -9.73 1.69 13.71
N THR A 120 -9.77 2.91 13.18
CA THR A 120 -9.43 3.19 11.78
C THR A 120 -8.33 4.23 11.74
N ILE A 121 -7.25 3.91 11.03
CA ILE A 121 -6.14 4.81 10.73
C ILE A 121 -6.40 5.42 9.36
N ASN A 122 -6.31 6.73 9.26
CA ASN A 122 -6.39 7.42 7.97
C ASN A 122 -4.98 7.56 7.39
N PHE A 123 -4.77 7.00 6.20
CA PHE A 123 -3.52 7.12 5.48
C PHE A 123 -3.74 7.94 4.20
N PHE A 124 -3.27 9.20 4.22
CA PHE A 124 -3.33 10.11 3.09
C PHE A 124 -1.98 10.17 2.41
N VAL A 125 -1.95 9.99 1.09
CA VAL A 125 -0.72 10.03 0.30
C VAL A 125 -0.83 11.14 -0.73
N TYR A 126 0.14 12.06 -0.70
CA TYR A 126 0.21 13.23 -1.56
C TYR A 126 1.40 13.07 -2.51
N PRO A 127 1.20 13.18 -3.84
CA PRO A 127 2.29 13.40 -4.77
C PRO A 127 2.80 14.83 -4.68
N ASP A 128 4.13 14.99 -4.68
CA ASP A 128 4.82 16.25 -4.94
C ASP A 128 5.37 16.19 -6.36
N PHE A 129 4.68 16.83 -7.30
CA PHE A 129 5.00 16.78 -8.71
C PHE A 129 6.30 17.51 -9.07
N GLU A 130 6.68 18.52 -8.28
CA GLU A 130 7.87 19.34 -8.54
C GLU A 130 9.13 18.57 -8.12
N ASN A 131 9.11 17.99 -6.92
CA ASN A 131 10.27 17.28 -6.38
C ASN A 131 10.26 15.78 -6.68
N LEU A 132 9.24 15.27 -7.37
CA LEU A 132 9.01 13.86 -7.64
C LEU A 132 8.98 12.98 -6.38
N LYS A 133 8.34 13.48 -5.31
CA LYS A 133 8.25 12.79 -4.01
C LYS A 133 6.84 12.30 -3.72
N TRP A 134 6.77 11.33 -2.82
CA TRP A 134 5.53 10.87 -2.21
C TRP A 134 5.58 11.13 -0.72
N ALA A 135 4.56 11.80 -0.18
CA ALA A 135 4.53 12.13 1.23
C ALA A 135 3.19 11.73 1.86
N PHE A 136 3.24 11.21 3.08
CA PHE A 136 2.08 11.27 3.97
C PHE A 136 2.14 12.60 4.73
N ARG A 137 1.01 13.33 4.78
CA ARG A 137 0.89 14.59 5.52
C ARG A 137 -0.35 14.57 6.41
N ASN A 138 -0.17 14.94 7.68
CA ASN A 138 -1.29 15.15 8.59
C ASN A 138 -0.89 16.06 9.77
N LYS A 139 -1.63 17.17 9.96
CA LYS A 139 -1.50 18.09 11.11
C LYS A 139 -0.04 18.41 11.49
N GLY A 140 0.75 18.84 10.51
CA GLY A 140 2.17 19.21 10.70
C GLY A 140 3.16 18.04 10.77
N LYS A 141 2.69 16.78 10.67
CA LYS A 141 3.56 15.61 10.54
C LYS A 141 3.69 15.22 9.07
N GLU A 142 4.91 14.91 8.67
CA GLU A 142 5.24 14.42 7.32
C GLU A 142 6.04 13.12 7.41
N ILE A 143 5.74 12.17 6.52
CA ILE A 143 6.54 10.97 6.30
C ILE A 143 6.88 10.94 4.81
N ASP A 144 8.17 10.93 4.48
CA ASP A 144 8.62 10.67 3.12
C ASP A 144 8.42 9.19 2.78
N LEU A 145 7.59 8.94 1.77
CA LEU A 145 7.22 7.62 1.28
C LEU A 145 7.96 7.25 -0.02
N THR A 146 8.78 8.15 -0.56
CA THR A 146 9.41 8.02 -1.89
C THR A 146 10.25 6.74 -1.99
N LYS A 147 10.94 6.35 -0.92
CA LYS A 147 11.74 5.10 -0.89
C LYS A 147 10.91 3.81 -1.01
N TYR A 148 9.60 3.88 -0.81
CA TYR A 148 8.66 2.76 -0.98
C TYR A 148 7.97 2.78 -2.34
N TRP A 149 8.14 3.83 -3.13
CA TRP A 149 7.48 3.99 -4.42
C TRP A 149 8.01 2.98 -5.45
N ASN A 150 7.13 2.08 -5.90
CA ASN A 150 7.43 0.99 -6.84
C ASN A 150 8.63 0.11 -6.43
N ASN A 151 8.96 0.09 -5.13
CA ASN A 151 10.13 -0.61 -4.62
C ASN A 151 9.80 -2.05 -4.20
N PHE A 152 9.54 -2.91 -5.17
CA PHE A 152 9.24 -4.33 -4.92
C PHE A 152 10.43 -5.16 -4.45
N LYS A 153 11.65 -4.62 -4.50
CA LYS A 153 12.85 -5.28 -3.94
C LYS A 153 12.72 -5.57 -2.44
N ILE A 154 11.84 -4.85 -1.75
CA ILE A 154 11.48 -5.07 -0.34
C ILE A 154 10.96 -6.50 -0.08
N LEU A 155 10.39 -7.16 -1.10
CA LEU A 155 9.85 -8.52 -0.97
C LEU A 155 10.91 -9.62 -1.11
N ASN A 156 12.13 -9.28 -1.57
CA ASN A 156 13.20 -10.25 -1.85
C ASN A 156 14.25 -10.31 -0.72
N ILE A 157 13.86 -9.98 0.50
CA ILE A 157 14.72 -10.04 1.70
C ILE A 157 14.45 -11.35 2.43
#